data_AF-A0A7V3UNR8-F1
#
_entry.id   AF-A0A7V3UNR8-F1
#
_cell.length_a   1.000
_cell.length_b   1.000
_cell.length_c   1.000
_cell.angle_alpha   90.00
_cell.angle_beta   90.00
_cell.angle_gamma   90.00
#
_symmetry.space_group_name_H-M   'P 1'
#
loop_
_entity.id
_entity.type
_entity.pdbx_description
1 polymer ?
#
loop_
_entity_poly.entity_id
_entity_poly.type
_entity_poly.pdbx_seq_one_letter_code
_entity_poly.pdbx_strand_id
1 'polypeptide(L)'
;MYLHIGMSTYIWSNRIVGIFNSELCKKSSSFREFLEEVKSVDNGLTLDEVKSFILTDSNVVYWSNVNCRTLRQRCRKGLPGNPGPQDPSEFT
;
A
#
# COMPACT_ATOMS: atom_id res chain seq x y z
N MET A 1 1.71 -10.02 -11.62
CA MET A 1 0.57 -9.08 -11.57
C MET A 1 1.06 -7.73 -11.06
N TYR A 2 0.40 -6.64 -11.47
CA TYR A 2 0.62 -5.31 -10.92
C TYR A 2 -0.47 -4.95 -9.91
N LEU A 3 -0.08 -4.26 -8.84
CA LEU A 3 -0.98 -3.61 -7.91
C LEU A 3 -1.03 -2.11 -8.24
N HIS A 4 -2.22 -1.61 -8.56
CA HIS A 4 -2.49 -0.18 -8.59
C HIS A 4 -2.57 0.33 -7.15
N ILE A 5 -1.60 1.17 -6.76
CA ILE A 5 -1.52 1.71 -5.39
C ILE A 5 -2.19 3.08 -5.24
N GLY A 6 -2.91 3.55 -6.27
CA GLY A 6 -3.49 4.89 -6.28
C GLY A 6 -2.76 5.80 -7.26
N MET A 7 -3.34 6.98 -7.50
CA MET A 7 -2.87 7.94 -8.51
C MET A 7 -2.63 7.23 -9.87
N SER A 8 -1.51 7.53 -10.53
CA SER A 8 -1.07 6.85 -11.76
C SER A 8 0.05 5.83 -11.49
N THR A 9 0.14 5.28 -10.28
CA THR A 9 1.27 4.44 -9.84
C THR A 9 0.90 2.96 -9.75
N TYR A 10 1.72 2.12 -10.39
CA TYR A 10 1.58 0.67 -10.43
C TYR A 10 2.88 0.01 -9.96
N ILE A 11 2.76 -0.97 -9.06
CA ILE A 11 3.90 -1.72 -8.53
C ILE A 11 3.72 -3.20 -8.83
N TRP A 12 4.80 -3.87 -9.23
CA TRP A 12 4.83 -5.30 -9.38
C TRP A 12 4.52 -6.00 -8.05
N SER A 13 3.44 -6.78 -7.98
CA SER A 13 2.97 -7.37 -6.72
C SER A 13 3.98 -8.33 -6.09
N ASN A 14 4.82 -8.99 -6.89
CA ASN A 14 5.88 -9.88 -6.41
C ASN A 14 7.08 -9.15 -5.79
N ARG A 15 7.20 -7.83 -6.00
CA ARG A 15 8.21 -6.99 -5.36
C ARG A 15 7.75 -6.40 -4.03
N ILE A 16 6.46 -6.52 -3.71
CA ILE A 16 5.90 -5.96 -2.48
C ILE A 16 6.27 -6.88 -1.31
N VAL A 17 7.06 -6.36 -0.38
CA VAL A 17 7.41 -7.03 0.86
C VAL A 17 6.33 -6.81 1.91
N GLY A 18 5.75 -5.61 1.96
CA GLY A 18 4.74 -5.26 2.95
C GLY A 18 3.91 -4.04 2.58
N ILE A 19 2.69 -3.99 3.13
CA ILE A 19 1.78 -2.85 3.05
C ILE A 19 1.43 -2.44 4.47
N PHE A 20 1.80 -1.22 4.85
CA PHE A 20 1.72 -0.71 6.22
C PHE A 20 0.71 0.44 6.31
N ASN A 21 -0.06 0.47 7.39
CA ASN A 21 -1.03 1.53 7.64
C ASN A 21 -0.30 2.79 8.12
N SER A 22 -0.54 3.92 7.46
CA SER A 22 0.18 5.16 7.76
C SER A 22 -0.08 5.70 9.17
N GLU A 23 -1.29 5.53 9.72
CA GLU A 23 -1.64 5.99 11.07
C GLU A 23 -0.88 5.23 12.16
N LEU A 24 -0.66 3.93 11.94
CA LEU A 24 0.13 3.09 12.86
C LEU A 24 1.62 3.46 12.76
N CYS A 25 2.09 3.65 11.53
CA CYS A 25 3.44 4.04 11.20
C CYS A 25 3.84 5.40 11.79
N LYS A 26 2.98 6.42 11.67
CA LYS A 26 3.23 7.79 12.18
C LYS A 26 3.42 7.83 13.70
N LYS A 27 2.85 6.88 14.44
CA LYS A 27 2.96 6.78 15.90
C LYS A 27 4.26 6.09 16.36
N SER A 28 4.97 5.42 15.46
CA SER A 28 6.21 4.69 15.77
C SER A 28 7.43 5.54 15.46
N SER A 29 8.28 5.81 16.46
CA SER A 29 9.57 6.49 16.26
C SER A 29 10.47 5.69 15.32
N SER A 30 10.56 4.37 15.52
CA SER A 30 11.37 3.49 14.67
C SER A 30 10.93 3.49 13.20
N PHE A 31 9.63 3.64 12.92
CA PHE A 31 9.17 3.74 11.54
C PHE A 31 9.53 5.08 10.90
N ARG A 32 9.59 6.16 11.69
CA ARG A 32 10.03 7.47 11.20
C ARG A 32 11.52 7.46 10.86
N GLU A 33 12.35 6.92 11.76
CA GLU A 33 13.78 6.70 11.51
C GLU A 33 13.99 5.84 10.26
N PHE A 34 13.22 4.76 10.13
CA PHE A 34 13.23 3.93 8.92
C PHE A 34 12.91 4.73 7.65
N LEU A 35 11.91 5.61 7.68
CA LEU A 35 11.55 6.44 6.52
C LEU A 35 12.63 7.46 6.13
N GLU A 36 13.46 7.91 7.08
CA GLU A 36 14.58 8.82 6.84
C GLU A 36 15.75 8.11 6.13
N GLU A 37 15.93 6.83 6.41
CA GLU A 37 17.03 6.00 5.87
C GLU A 37 16.69 5.35 4.51
N VAL A 38 15.41 5.25 4.15
CA VAL A 38 14.97 4.59 2.91
C VAL A 38 14.58 5.58 1.82
N LYS A 39 14.79 5.17 0.56
CA LYS A 39 14.27 5.92 -0.58
C LYS A 39 12.75 5.87 -0.58
N SER A 40 12.12 7.04 -0.51
CA SER A 40 10.67 7.17 -0.61
C SER A 40 10.24 7.71 -1.97
N VAL A 41 9.05 7.30 -2.41
CA VAL A 41 8.36 7.81 -3.60
C VAL A 41 7.00 8.32 -3.14
N ASP A 42 6.87 9.63 -3.03
CA ASP A 42 5.69 10.31 -2.51
C ASP A 42 4.47 10.25 -3.46
N ASN A 43 4.69 10.02 -4.76
CA ASN A 43 3.66 10.07 -5.80
C ASN A 43 2.89 11.41 -5.83
N GLY A 44 3.56 12.51 -5.46
CA GLY A 44 2.95 13.84 -5.35
C GLY A 44 2.00 13.98 -4.16
N LEU A 45 2.04 13.06 -3.19
CA LEU A 45 1.23 13.11 -1.98
C LEU A 45 1.97 13.85 -0.87
N THR A 46 1.21 14.64 -0.12
CA THR A 46 1.64 15.13 1.19
C THR A 46 1.51 14.04 2.24
N LEU A 47 2.22 14.16 3.37
CA LEU A 47 2.20 13.17 4.44
C LEU A 47 0.78 12.93 4.99
N ASP A 48 -0.09 13.93 4.98
CA ASP A 48 -1.47 13.84 5.47
C ASP A 48 -2.41 13.09 4.52
N GLU A 49 -2.10 13.06 3.23
CA GLU A 49 -2.85 12.31 2.23
C GLU A 49 -2.48 10.81 2.22
N VAL A 50 -1.34 10.45 2.81
CA VAL A 50 -0.88 9.06 2.87
C VAL A 50 -1.75 8.25 3.81
N LYS A 51 -2.37 7.19 3.28
CA LYS A 51 -3.14 6.18 4.04
C LYS A 51 -2.41 4.86 4.19
N SER A 52 -1.45 4.58 3.31
CA SER A 52 -0.58 3.41 3.44
C SER A 52 0.79 3.61 2.82
N PHE A 53 1.76 2.84 3.32
CA PHE A 53 3.11 2.74 2.81
C PHE A 53 3.33 1.35 2.22
N ILE A 54 3.91 1.28 1.02
CA ILE A 54 4.22 0.02 0.34
C ILE A 54 5.73 -0.14 0.31
N LEU A 55 6.24 -1.13 1.05
CA LEU A 55 7.65 -1.50 1.04
C LEU A 55 7.91 -2.52 -0.06
N THR A 56 8.97 -2.29 -0.82
CA THR A 56 9.45 -3.21 -1.84
C THR A 56 10.76 -3.89 -1.46
N ASP A 57 11.07 -5.00 -2.14
CA ASP A 57 12.32 -5.76 -2.02
C ASP A 57 13.59 -4.95 -2.32
N SER A 58 13.42 -3.82 -3.00
CA SER A 58 14.48 -2.89 -3.37
C SER A 58 14.70 -1.79 -2.32
N ASN A 59 14.16 -1.96 -1.11
CA ASN A 59 14.19 -0.97 -0.02
C ASN A 59 13.61 0.41 -0.43
N VAL A 60 12.63 0.42 -1.35
CA VAL A 60 11.89 1.62 -1.73
C VAL A 60 10.51 1.58 -1.08
N VAL A 61 10.14 2.71 -0.46
CA VAL A 61 8.81 2.91 0.13
C VAL A 61 7.97 3.81 -0.76
N TYR A 62 6.85 3.29 -1.25
CA TYR A 62 5.90 4.07 -2.03
C TYR A 62 4.75 4.55 -1.15
N TRP A 63 4.38 5.82 -1.30
CA TRP A 63 3.26 6.42 -0.58
C TRP A 63 1.98 6.20 -1.37
N SER A 64 0.90 5.92 -0.65
CA SER A 64 -0.40 5.65 -1.24
C SER A 64 -1.51 6.34 -0.46
N ASN A 65 -2.42 6.98 -1.18
CA ASN A 65 -3.67 7.52 -0.65
C ASN A 65 -4.78 6.45 -0.55
N VAL A 66 -4.45 5.19 -0.81
CA VAL A 66 -5.36 4.04 -0.70
C VAL A 66 -5.05 3.30 0.60
N ASN A 67 -6.07 2.89 1.33
CA ASN A 67 -5.89 2.15 2.58
C ASN A 67 -5.45 0.69 2.35
N CYS A 68 -4.84 0.07 3.36
CA CYS A 68 -4.33 -1.30 3.27
C CYS A 68 -5.44 -2.33 2.96
N ARG A 69 -6.67 -2.13 3.45
CA ARG A 69 -7.80 -3.04 3.21
C ARG A 69 -8.11 -3.13 1.72
N THR A 70 -8.22 -1.97 1.05
CA THR A 70 -8.47 -1.87 -0.39
C THR A 70 -7.30 -2.43 -1.20
N LEU A 71 -6.05 -2.11 -0.84
CA LEU A 71 -4.88 -2.67 -1.52
C LEU A 71 -4.82 -4.20 -1.38
N ARG A 72 -5.11 -4.75 -0.20
CA ARG A 72 -5.18 -6.20 0.03
C ARG A 72 -6.28 -6.85 -0.82
N GLN A 73 -7.45 -6.23 -0.94
CA GLN A 73 -8.50 -6.72 -1.84
C GLN A 73 -8.06 -6.72 -3.30
N ARG A 74 -7.37 -5.67 -3.76
CA ARG A 74 -6.81 -5.60 -5.12
C ARG A 74 -5.78 -6.70 -5.37
N CYS A 75 -4.89 -6.97 -4.39
CA CYS A 75 -3.95 -8.09 -4.48
C CYS A 75 -4.67 -9.44 -4.61
N ARG A 76 -5.80 -9.62 -3.91
CA ARG A 76 -6.58 -10.86 -3.94
C ARG A 76 -7.37 -11.05 -5.22
N LYS A 77 -7.86 -9.97 -5.84
CA LYS A 77 -8.74 -10.03 -7.03
C LYS A 77 -8.04 -10.45 -8.32
N GLY A 78 -6.72 -10.33 -8.43
CA GLY A 78 -6.00 -10.83 -9.60
C GLY A 78 -5.17 -12.08 -9.33
N LEU A 79 -5.45 -12.79 -8.23
CA LEU A 79 -5.07 -14.19 -8.09
C LEU A 79 -6.13 -15.07 -8.78
N PRO A 80 -5.75 -16.03 -9.64
CA PRO A 80 -6.71 -16.96 -10.21
C PRO A 80 -7.38 -17.79 -9.10
N GLY A 81 -8.71 -17.84 -9.12
CA GLY A 81 -9.51 -18.65 -8.18
C GLY A 81 -10.18 -17.92 -7.01
N ASN A 82 -10.08 -16.59 -6.92
CA ASN A 82 -10.74 -15.82 -5.86
C ASN A 82 -11.71 -14.79 -6.47
N PRO A 83 -13.00 -15.15 -6.68
CA PRO A 83 -13.98 -14.14 -7.02
C PRO A 83 -14.04 -13.21 -5.80
N GLY A 84 -13.69 -11.94 -5.96
CA GLY A 84 -13.89 -10.97 -4.88
C GLY A 84 -15.34 -11.02 -4.37
N PRO A 85 -15.64 -10.42 -3.21
CA PRO A 85 -16.98 -10.46 -2.62
C PRO A 85 -18.03 -10.11 -3.69
N GLN A 86 -18.92 -11.06 -3.95
CA GLN A 86 -19.92 -10.98 -5.02
C GLN A 86 -21.17 -10.21 -4.58
N ASP A 87 -21.30 -9.95 -3.27
CA ASP A 87 -22.47 -9.33 -2.68
C ASP A 87 -22.12 -7.98 -2.01
N PRO A 88 -22.79 -6.88 -2.40
CA PRO A 88 -22.65 -5.56 -1.77
C PRO A 88 -23.01 -5.53 -0.27
N SER A 89 -23.71 -6.54 0.26
CA SER A 89 -24.10 -6.61 1.68
C SER A 89 -22.97 -6.95 2.65
N GLU A 90 -21.85 -7.53 2.17
CA GLU A 90 -20.67 -7.86 3.00
C GLU A 90 -19.82 -6.64 3.39
N PHE A 91 -20.26 -5.43 3.02
CA PHE A 91 -19.58 -4.16 3.27
C PHE A 91 -20.19 -3.34 4.41
N THR A 92 -21.22 -3.87 5.10
CA THR A 92 -21.90 -3.19 6.22
C THR A 92 -21.37 -3.66 7.57
#